data_AF-A0A820D3J9-F1
#
_entry.id   AF-A0A820D3J9-F1
#
_cell.length_a   1.000
_cell.length_b   1.000
_cell.length_c   1.000
_cell.angle_alpha   90.00
_cell.angle_beta   90.00
_cell.angle_gamma   90.00
#
_symmetry.space_group_name_H-M   'P 1'
#
loop_
_entity.id
_entity.type
_entity.pdbx_description
1 polymer ?
#
loop_
_entity_poly.entity_id
_entity_poly.type
_entity_poly.pdbx_seq_one_letter_code
_entity_poly.pdbx_strand_id
1 'polypeptide(L)'
;PGKTCEIGQHCNVSTDCTSGTCNSSNQCDGPSCSDGVLNQGESDVDCGGPCAPGKTCEVGQHCNGTTDCTSGTCNSSNQCDGPSCSDGILNQGESDTDCGGPCAPGQTCEIGQHCNGTTDCTSGNCNSTNQCD
;
A
#
# COMPACT_ATOMS: atom_id res chain seq x y z
N PRO A 1 -23.70 13.77 27.04
CA PRO A 1 -22.72 13.66 25.94
C PRO A 1 -22.12 15.03 25.63
N GLY A 2 -20.85 15.24 25.98
CA GLY A 2 -20.15 16.50 25.68
C GLY A 2 -20.05 16.67 24.17
N LYS A 3 -20.47 17.83 23.67
CA LYS A 3 -20.36 18.13 22.24
C LYS A 3 -18.88 18.34 21.92
N THR A 4 -18.38 17.61 20.95
CA THR A 4 -17.11 17.92 20.28
C THR A 4 -17.30 19.15 19.38
N CYS A 5 -16.25 19.95 19.28
CA CYS A 5 -16.13 21.18 18.51
C CYS A 5 -15.95 20.87 17.03
N GLU A 6 -16.59 21.69 16.18
CA GLU A 6 -16.44 21.63 14.73
C GLU A 6 -15.18 22.38 14.26
N ILE A 7 -14.80 22.18 12.99
CA ILE A 7 -13.63 22.85 12.37
C ILE A 7 -13.71 24.37 12.58
N GLY A 8 -12.57 24.97 12.95
CA GLY A 8 -12.39 26.39 13.22
C GLY A 8 -12.83 26.85 14.63
N GLN A 9 -13.52 26.01 15.39
CA GLN A 9 -13.93 26.33 16.77
C GLN A 9 -12.76 26.18 17.75
N HIS A 10 -12.86 26.89 18.87
CA HIS A 10 -11.82 26.87 19.89
C HIS A 10 -11.72 25.50 20.58
N CYS A 11 -10.50 24.99 20.73
CA CYS A 11 -10.18 23.76 21.43
C CYS A 11 -9.00 23.97 22.39
N ASN A 12 -8.91 23.16 23.45
CA ASN A 12 -7.75 23.14 24.34
C ASN A 12 -6.92 21.87 24.12
N VAL A 13 -7.58 20.77 23.73
CA VAL A 13 -6.95 19.49 23.41
C VAL A 13 -7.58 18.89 22.16
N SER A 14 -6.83 18.03 21.47
CA SER A 14 -7.26 17.29 20.28
C SER A 14 -8.62 16.59 20.42
N THR A 15 -8.90 16.02 21.59
CA THR A 15 -10.17 15.32 21.88
C THR A 15 -11.38 16.26 21.99
N ASP A 16 -11.16 17.57 22.06
CA ASP A 16 -12.25 18.54 21.99
C ASP A 16 -12.84 18.61 20.58
N CYS A 17 -12.09 18.24 19.54
CA CYS A 17 -12.48 18.39 18.13
C CYS A 17 -13.08 17.12 17.54
N THR A 18 -14.08 17.25 16.67
CA THR A 18 -14.63 16.11 15.90
C THR A 18 -13.58 15.47 14.99
N SER A 19 -12.62 16.25 14.49
CA SER A 19 -11.48 15.78 13.68
C SER A 19 -10.40 15.07 14.50
N GLY A 20 -10.39 15.23 15.83
CA GLY A 20 -9.30 14.77 16.68
C GLY A 20 -8.05 15.65 16.64
N THR A 21 -8.09 16.80 15.97
CA THR A 21 -6.91 17.67 15.78
C THR A 21 -7.20 19.09 16.27
N CYS A 22 -6.45 19.53 17.27
CA CYS A 22 -6.43 20.91 17.77
C CYS A 22 -5.11 21.57 17.38
N ASN A 23 -5.15 22.59 16.53
CA ASN A 23 -3.95 23.23 16.01
C ASN A 23 -3.31 24.21 17.00
N SER A 24 -2.13 24.74 16.66
CA SER A 24 -1.38 25.68 17.49
C SER A 24 -2.08 27.01 17.76
N SER A 25 -3.15 27.32 17.03
CA SER A 25 -3.99 28.50 17.23
C SER A 25 -5.18 28.23 18.18
N ASN A 26 -5.19 27.06 18.84
CA ASN A 26 -6.31 26.58 19.65
C ASN A 26 -7.60 26.47 18.85
N GLN A 27 -7.51 26.06 17.58
CA GLN A 27 -8.68 25.84 16.73
C GLN A 27 -8.71 24.41 16.21
N CYS A 28 -9.90 23.84 16.12
CA CYS A 28 -10.09 22.53 15.51
C CYS A 28 -9.71 22.60 14.03
N ASP A 29 -8.75 21.79 13.61
CA ASP A 29 -8.35 21.73 12.21
C ASP A 29 -9.17 20.69 11.45
N GLY A 30 -9.22 20.84 10.13
CA GLY A 30 -9.78 19.82 9.26
C GLY A 30 -8.92 18.54 9.31
N PRO A 31 -9.54 17.36 9.19
CA PRO A 31 -8.80 16.11 9.10
C PRO A 31 -7.96 16.07 7.82
N SER A 32 -6.79 15.45 7.87
CA SER A 32 -5.88 15.33 6.73
C SER A 32 -5.05 14.05 6.80
N CYS A 33 -4.55 13.59 5.65
CA CYS A 33 -3.63 12.45 5.54
C CYS A 33 -2.21 12.72 6.07
N SER A 34 -2.07 13.57 7.10
CA SER A 34 -0.80 13.97 7.69
C SER A 34 -0.99 14.65 9.05
N ASP A 35 -2.16 14.49 9.67
CA ASP A 35 -2.48 15.14 10.95
C ASP A 35 -2.09 14.28 12.16
N GLY A 36 -1.58 13.06 11.94
CA GLY A 36 -1.13 12.14 12.97
C GLY A 36 -2.26 11.38 13.65
N VAL A 37 -3.48 11.43 13.11
CA VAL A 37 -4.69 10.87 13.74
C VAL A 37 -5.41 9.96 12.75
N LEU A 38 -5.64 8.71 13.14
CA LEU A 38 -6.48 7.78 12.36
C LEU A 38 -7.94 8.30 12.32
N ASN A 39 -8.32 8.94 11.22
CA ASN A 39 -9.63 9.56 11.06
C ASN A 39 -10.17 9.45 9.62
N GLN A 40 -11.41 9.91 9.39
CA GLN A 40 -12.04 10.03 8.07
C GLN A 40 -12.07 8.79 7.15
N GLY A 41 -11.83 7.60 7.69
CA GLY A 41 -11.82 6.36 6.91
C GLY A 41 -10.44 5.94 6.40
N GLU A 42 -9.37 6.55 6.92
CA GLU A 42 -8.02 6.00 6.82
C GLU A 42 -7.96 4.55 7.30
N SER A 43 -7.04 3.77 6.75
CA SER A 43 -6.85 2.37 7.11
C SER A 43 -5.80 2.20 8.20
N ASP A 44 -4.76 3.05 8.20
CA ASP A 44 -3.83 3.25 9.30
C ASP A 44 -3.55 4.76 9.44
N VAL A 45 -2.90 5.19 10.53
CA VAL A 45 -2.65 6.61 10.82
C VAL A 45 -2.05 7.32 9.61
N ASP A 46 -2.79 8.31 9.10
CA ASP A 46 -2.40 9.12 7.95
C ASP A 46 -2.17 8.35 6.63
N CYS A 47 -2.77 7.18 6.40
CA CYS A 47 -2.63 6.45 5.13
C CYS A 47 -3.83 5.53 4.80
N GLY A 48 -3.91 5.15 3.52
CA GLY A 48 -4.95 4.24 3.02
C GLY A 48 -6.34 4.89 2.96
N GLY A 49 -7.34 4.13 2.52
CA GLY A 49 -8.71 4.61 2.39
C GLY A 49 -8.77 5.86 1.50
N PRO A 50 -9.40 6.97 1.94
CA PRO A 50 -9.47 8.23 1.18
C PRO A 50 -8.11 8.88 0.90
N CYS A 51 -7.05 8.50 1.61
CA CYS A 51 -5.71 9.00 1.36
C CYS A 51 -5.05 8.35 0.15
N ALA A 52 -5.48 7.15 -0.25
CA ALA A 52 -5.00 6.50 -1.47
C ALA A 52 -5.62 7.14 -2.74
N PRO A 53 -4.87 7.23 -3.85
CA PRO A 53 -3.51 6.73 -4.05
C PRO A 53 -2.40 7.72 -3.63
N GLY A 54 -2.75 8.87 -3.04
CA GLY A 54 -1.76 9.91 -2.69
C GLY A 54 -0.85 9.53 -1.53
N LYS A 55 -1.37 8.79 -0.55
CA LYS A 55 -0.62 8.31 0.60
C LYS A 55 -1.08 6.90 0.99
N THR A 56 -0.36 5.91 0.44
CA THR A 56 -0.53 4.49 0.74
C THR A 56 0.27 4.11 2.00
N CYS A 57 -0.19 3.07 2.67
CA CYS A 57 0.42 2.46 3.83
C CYS A 57 1.62 1.58 3.45
N GLU A 58 2.62 1.55 4.32
CA GLU A 58 3.81 0.72 4.22
C GLU A 58 3.55 -0.71 4.75
N VAL A 59 4.48 -1.62 4.50
CA VAL A 59 4.40 -3.01 4.97
C VAL A 59 4.22 -3.06 6.49
N GLY A 60 3.28 -3.87 6.96
CA GLY A 60 2.92 -4.06 8.36
C GLY A 60 1.84 -3.11 8.89
N GLN A 61 1.54 -2.01 8.18
CA GLN A 61 0.45 -1.10 8.53
C GLN A 61 -0.91 -1.68 8.15
N HIS A 62 -1.98 -1.19 8.79
CA HIS A 62 -3.34 -1.65 8.51
C HIS A 62 -3.82 -1.23 7.11
N CYS A 63 -4.60 -2.12 6.50
CA CYS A 63 -5.24 -1.90 5.21
C CYS A 63 -6.64 -2.50 5.19
N ASN A 64 -7.52 -1.90 4.41
CA ASN A 64 -8.86 -2.41 4.12
C ASN A 64 -8.97 -2.95 2.68
N GLY A 65 -7.95 -2.73 1.87
CA GLY A 65 -7.84 -3.25 0.51
C GLY A 65 -6.44 -3.06 -0.07
N THR A 66 -6.21 -3.67 -1.23
CA THR A 66 -4.92 -3.65 -1.94
C THR A 66 -4.45 -2.24 -2.30
N THR A 67 -5.38 -1.34 -2.64
CA THR A 67 -5.09 0.06 -2.98
C THR A 67 -4.56 0.87 -1.82
N ASP A 68 -4.76 0.42 -0.58
CA ASP A 68 -4.24 1.10 0.59
C ASP A 68 -2.75 0.88 0.73
N CYS A 69 -2.20 -0.19 0.18
CA CYS A 69 -0.83 -0.61 0.41
C CYS A 69 0.08 -0.17 -0.73
N THR A 70 1.27 0.31 -0.37
CA THR A 70 2.32 0.64 -1.34
C THR A 70 2.76 -0.58 -2.14
N SER A 71 2.71 -1.77 -1.52
CA SER A 71 2.98 -3.05 -2.17
C SER A 71 1.86 -3.52 -3.10
N GLY A 72 0.66 -2.93 -3.01
CA GLY A 72 -0.53 -3.46 -3.67
C GLY A 72 -1.13 -4.69 -3.00
N THR A 73 -0.59 -5.14 -1.86
CA THR A 73 -1.02 -6.38 -1.20
C THR A 73 -1.51 -6.11 0.21
N CYS A 74 -2.77 -6.49 0.48
CA CYS A 74 -3.37 -6.46 1.81
C CYS A 74 -3.69 -7.90 2.23
N ASN A 75 -3.04 -8.39 3.29
CA ASN A 75 -3.15 -9.79 3.69
C ASN A 75 -4.43 -10.07 4.49
N SER A 76 -4.67 -11.35 4.80
CA SER A 76 -5.86 -11.80 5.54
C SER A 76 -5.93 -11.30 6.99
N SER A 77 -4.86 -10.71 7.51
CA SER A 77 -4.82 -10.05 8.81
C SER A 77 -5.05 -8.54 8.72
N ASN A 78 -5.48 -8.03 7.55
CA ASN A 78 -5.67 -6.61 7.25
C ASN A 78 -4.40 -5.79 7.42
N GLN A 79 -3.25 -6.37 7.07
CA GLN A 79 -1.97 -5.67 7.06
C GLN A 79 -1.37 -5.66 5.66
N CYS A 80 -0.73 -4.55 5.31
CA CYS A 80 0.02 -4.46 4.07
C CYS A 80 1.16 -5.46 4.11
N ASP A 81 1.15 -6.40 3.18
CA ASP A 81 2.22 -7.38 3.10
C ASP A 81 3.34 -6.87 2.20
N GLY A 82 4.54 -7.41 2.38
CA GLY A 82 5.62 -7.19 1.44
C GLY A 82 5.27 -7.80 0.08
N PRO A 83 5.78 -7.22 -1.01
CA PRO A 83 5.68 -7.87 -2.31
C PRO A 83 6.43 -9.21 -2.30
N SER A 84 5.90 -10.19 -3.01
CA SER A 84 6.44 -11.56 -3.03
C SER A 84 6.27 -12.20 -4.40
N CYS A 85 7.07 -13.22 -4.69
CA CYS A 85 6.97 -14.03 -5.91
C CYS A 85 5.72 -14.93 -5.97
N SER A 86 4.67 -14.59 -5.25
CA SER A 86 3.44 -15.39 -5.12
C SER A 86 2.24 -14.54 -4.71
N ASP A 87 2.34 -13.22 -4.86
CA ASP A 87 1.30 -12.27 -4.45
C ASP A 87 0.27 -11.99 -5.56
N GLY A 88 0.47 -12.54 -6.76
CA GLY A 88 -0.42 -12.39 -7.91
C GLY A 88 -0.29 -11.05 -8.62
N ILE A 89 0.76 -10.27 -8.33
CA ILE A 89 0.96 -8.92 -8.84
C ILE A 89 2.34 -8.80 -9.46
N LEU A 90 2.40 -8.44 -10.75
CA LEU A 90 3.67 -8.13 -11.42
C LEU A 90 4.36 -6.92 -10.76
N ASN A 91 5.30 -7.17 -9.85
CA ASN A 91 5.97 -6.14 -9.06
C ASN A 91 7.47 -6.48 -8.82
N GLN A 92 8.19 -5.59 -8.12
CA GLN A 92 9.58 -5.78 -7.67
C GLN A 92 10.64 -6.16 -8.73
N GLY A 93 10.32 -6.09 -10.02
CA GLY A 93 11.23 -6.49 -11.10
C GLY A 93 11.03 -7.92 -11.59
N GLU A 94 9.92 -8.56 -11.22
CA GLU A 94 9.42 -9.76 -11.88
C GLU A 94 9.34 -9.59 -13.39
N SER A 95 9.55 -10.69 -14.12
CA SER A 95 9.50 -10.67 -15.58
C SER A 95 8.12 -10.98 -16.13
N ASP A 96 7.38 -11.84 -15.45
CA ASP A 96 5.94 -12.04 -15.59
C ASP A 96 5.35 -12.20 -14.17
N THR A 97 4.03 -12.17 -14.03
CA THR A 97 3.34 -12.20 -12.72
C THR A 97 3.84 -13.38 -11.88
N ASP A 98 4.40 -13.10 -10.70
CA ASP A 98 4.95 -14.10 -9.76
C ASP A 98 6.13 -14.92 -10.31
N CYS A 99 6.89 -14.46 -11.32
CA CYS A 99 8.04 -15.23 -11.83
C CYS A 99 9.15 -14.39 -12.49
N GLY A 100 10.34 -15.00 -12.54
CA GLY A 100 11.52 -14.41 -13.20
C GLY A 100 12.10 -13.22 -12.45
N GLY A 101 13.15 -12.61 -13.01
CA GLY A 101 13.85 -11.50 -12.37
C GLY A 101 14.35 -11.89 -10.96
N PRO A 102 14.02 -11.12 -9.90
CA PRO A 102 14.40 -11.43 -8.53
C PRO A 102 13.85 -12.75 -7.98
N CYS A 103 12.80 -13.30 -8.60
CA CYS A 103 12.22 -14.58 -8.20
C CYS A 103 13.06 -15.77 -8.70
N ALA A 104 13.86 -15.58 -9.74
CA ALA A 104 14.77 -16.62 -10.22
C ALA A 104 16.02 -16.76 -9.31
N PRO A 105 16.53 -17.99 -9.10
CA PRO A 105 16.11 -19.26 -9.70
C PRO A 105 15.01 -20.01 -8.91
N GLY A 106 14.47 -19.41 -7.83
CA GLY A 106 13.46 -20.06 -6.98
C GLY A 106 12.11 -20.25 -7.66
N GLN A 107 11.73 -19.31 -8.52
CA GLN A 107 10.48 -19.31 -9.27
C GLN A 107 10.71 -18.70 -10.66
N THR A 108 10.91 -19.58 -11.63
CA THR A 108 11.12 -19.26 -13.04
C THR A 108 9.80 -19.33 -13.81
N CYS A 109 9.69 -18.50 -14.84
CA CYS A 109 8.56 -18.44 -15.73
C CYS A 109 8.46 -19.68 -16.63
N GLU A 110 7.23 -20.08 -16.92
CA GLU A 110 6.87 -21.17 -17.82
C GLU A 110 6.92 -20.72 -19.29
N ILE A 111 6.80 -21.69 -20.21
CA ILE A 111 6.79 -21.43 -21.65
C ILE A 111 5.67 -20.45 -22.02
N GLY A 112 6.01 -19.44 -22.82
CA GLY A 112 5.10 -18.39 -23.28
C GLY A 112 4.96 -17.18 -22.34
N GLN A 113 5.43 -17.28 -21.09
CA GLN A 113 5.47 -16.15 -20.15
C GLN A 113 6.60 -15.18 -20.49
N HIS A 114 6.45 -13.94 -20.04
CA HIS A 114 7.39 -12.87 -20.34
C HIS A 114 8.73 -13.04 -19.58
N CYS A 115 9.82 -12.74 -20.25
CA CYS A 115 11.18 -12.87 -19.72
C CYS A 115 12.06 -11.69 -20.13
N ASN A 116 13.02 -11.34 -19.28
CA ASN A 116 14.05 -10.34 -19.56
C ASN A 116 15.45 -10.96 -19.72
N GLY A 117 15.61 -12.24 -19.34
CA GLY A 117 16.82 -13.00 -19.49
C GLY A 117 16.58 -14.51 -19.42
N THR A 118 17.60 -15.29 -19.79
CA THR A 118 17.54 -16.75 -19.81
C THR A 118 17.31 -17.36 -18.43
N THR A 119 17.76 -16.70 -17.37
CA THR A 119 17.55 -17.13 -15.98
C THR A 119 16.10 -17.03 -15.53
N ASP A 120 15.30 -16.23 -16.22
CA ASP A 120 13.89 -16.05 -15.87
C ASP A 120 13.07 -17.27 -16.26
N CYS A 121 13.52 -18.04 -17.25
CA CYS A 121 12.75 -19.12 -17.84
C CYS A 121 13.15 -20.48 -17.29
N THR A 122 12.14 -21.33 -17.03
CA THR A 122 12.35 -22.72 -16.61
C THR A 122 13.12 -23.53 -17.66
N SER A 123 12.96 -23.17 -18.95
CA SER A 123 13.70 -23.76 -20.06
C SER A 123 15.15 -23.28 -20.17
N GLY A 124 15.50 -22.19 -19.50
CA GLY A 124 16.79 -21.51 -19.68
C GLY A 124 16.88 -20.71 -20.98
N ASN A 125 15.79 -20.55 -21.75
CA ASN A 125 15.77 -19.79 -22.99
C ASN A 125 14.71 -18.68 -22.93
N CYS A 126 15.14 -17.47 -23.27
CA CYS A 126 14.27 -16.32 -23.47
C CYS A 126 14.46 -15.85 -24.91
N ASN A 127 13.39 -15.89 -25.71
CA ASN A 127 13.46 -15.66 -27.15
C ASN A 127 13.50 -14.17 -27.51
N SER A 128 13.66 -13.86 -28.80
CA SER A 128 13.76 -12.48 -29.29
C SER A 128 12.47 -11.66 -29.16
N THR A 129 11.37 -12.29 -28.74
CA THR A 129 10.08 -11.63 -28.45
C THR A 129 9.82 -11.51 -26.95
N ASN A 130 10.84 -11.70 -26.11
CA ASN A 130 10.77 -11.67 -24.64
C ASN A 130 9.79 -12.71 -24.07
N GLN A 131 9.77 -13.91 -24.65
CA GLN A 131 8.98 -15.04 -24.14
C GLN A 131 9.85 -16.27 -23.88
N CYS A 132 9.54 -17.02 -22.83
CA CYS A 132 10.19 -18.29 -22.56
C CYS A 132 9.80 -19.36 -23.60
N ASP A 133 10.78 -20.13 -24.10
CA ASP A 133 10.58 -21.19 -25.11
C ASP A 133 11.43 -22.46 -24.90
#